data_AF-A0A182NNN9-F1
#
_entry.id   AF-A0A182NNN9-F1
#
_cell.length_a   1.000
_cell.length_b   1.000
_cell.length_c   1.000
_cell.angle_alpha   90.00
_cell.angle_beta   90.00
_cell.angle_gamma   90.00
#
_symmetry.space_group_name_H-M   'P 1'
#
loop_
_entity.id
_entity.type
_entity.pdbx_description
1 polymer ?
#
loop_
_entity_poly.entity_id
_entity_poly.type
_entity_poly.pdbx_seq_one_letter_code
_entity_poly.pdbx_strand_id
1 'polypeptide(L)'
;MLRMLQRATRLVAPGARTFSSDTGNSKLVVTEVDDKTGYATVTLNRPPVNSLSIDMMMAILNALDDLQNNKSRGMILTSSSKTVFSAGLDINDLYKPNQERLREVWSLLQDVWLKLYGAPFPTAAVINGHAPAGGCLLTICCEYRVMCPNFTIGLNETQLGFMAPTWLQASFRNTISRREAEEALTVGKMYTTDEALKIGLVDEVAENKEKGLEQATNFLNRFRKISPMARAMTKQALRSKDIVELEDNRSQDIDLFVQTVIQPNVQKTAQLVVLLFYPVETAPLMMLTLFPVETVLLVVCYLEPVETVLAFSFPLEMTPLRV
;
A
#
# COMPACT_ATOMS: atom_id res chain seq x y z
N MET A 1 36.13 22.04 58.57
CA MET A 1 34.83 21.59 59.13
C MET A 1 33.74 21.90 58.10
N LEU A 2 33.71 21.15 57.00
CA LEU A 2 32.83 19.99 56.73
C LEU A 2 31.36 20.38 56.46
N ARG A 3 30.93 20.19 55.19
CA ARG A 3 29.58 19.89 54.63
C ARG A 3 29.65 20.27 53.13
N MET A 4 29.95 19.39 52.14
CA MET A 4 29.24 18.18 51.66
C MET A 4 27.71 18.35 51.67
N LEU A 5 26.89 17.99 50.67
CA LEU A 5 27.00 17.48 49.29
C LEU A 5 25.53 17.45 48.78
N GLN A 6 25.30 17.62 47.47
CA GLN A 6 24.23 16.99 46.63
C GLN A 6 23.66 17.98 45.59
N ARG A 7 24.29 18.03 44.41
CA ARG A 7 23.63 18.44 43.16
C ARG A 7 23.31 17.17 42.38
N ALA A 8 22.03 16.81 42.35
CA ALA A 8 21.52 15.76 41.49
C ALA A 8 21.46 16.28 40.05
N THR A 9 22.33 15.77 39.18
CA THR A 9 22.25 15.92 37.73
C THR A 9 21.12 15.02 37.22
N ARG A 10 19.98 15.61 36.84
CA ARG A 10 18.98 14.92 36.00
C ARG A 10 19.53 14.84 34.57
N LEU A 11 19.93 13.65 34.16
CA LEU A 11 20.05 13.28 32.75
C LEU A 11 18.66 13.33 32.12
N VAL A 12 18.45 14.30 31.22
CA VAL A 12 17.26 14.38 30.37
C VAL A 12 17.57 13.53 29.14
N ALA A 13 16.85 12.40 28.97
CA ALA A 13 16.85 11.64 27.74
C ALA A 13 16.12 12.44 26.63
N PRO A 14 16.56 12.38 25.36
CA PRO A 14 15.85 13.04 24.26
C PRO A 14 14.56 12.27 23.98
N GLY A 15 13.42 12.85 24.38
CA GLY A 15 12.09 12.33 24.10
C GLY A 15 11.68 12.66 22.66
N ALA A 16 11.32 11.63 21.90
CA ALA A 16 10.65 11.78 20.61
C ALA A 16 9.37 12.61 20.79
N ARG A 17 9.20 13.65 19.97
CA ARG A 17 7.99 14.48 20.00
C ARG A 17 6.83 13.75 19.32
N THR A 18 5.98 13.13 20.12
CA THR A 18 4.65 12.68 19.70
C THR A 18 3.68 13.86 19.72
N PHE A 19 3.14 14.27 18.57
CA PHE A 19 2.00 15.19 18.53
C PHE A 19 0.72 14.41 18.90
N SER A 20 0.27 14.59 20.14
CA SER A 20 -0.96 13.99 20.65
C SER A 20 -2.06 15.03 20.78
N SER A 21 -3.21 14.77 20.13
CA SER A 21 -4.51 15.30 20.49
C SER A 21 -5.50 14.14 20.54
N ASP A 22 -6.08 14.01 21.73
CA ASP A 22 -7.29 13.29 22.15
C ASP A 22 -7.38 11.75 22.15
N THR A 23 -7.87 11.23 23.27
CA THR A 23 -8.05 9.82 23.62
C THR A 23 -9.41 9.30 23.19
N GLY A 24 -9.42 8.26 22.35
CA GLY A 24 -10.60 7.43 22.08
C GLY A 24 -10.54 6.60 20.79
N ASN A 25 -9.77 7.02 19.79
CA ASN A 25 -9.63 6.32 18.50
C ASN A 25 -8.14 6.12 18.19
N SER A 26 -7.71 4.88 17.91
CA SER A 26 -6.35 4.66 17.38
C SER A 26 -6.22 5.43 16.06
N LYS A 27 -5.19 6.27 15.92
CA LYS A 27 -4.98 7.06 14.69
C LYS A 27 -4.79 6.10 13.50
N LEU A 28 -5.53 6.35 12.42
CA LEU A 28 -5.45 5.60 11.16
C LEU A 28 -4.06 5.67 10.51
N VAL A 29 -3.36 6.79 10.72
CA VAL A 29 -1.97 7.00 10.34
C VAL A 29 -1.20 7.50 11.56
N VAL A 30 -0.11 6.83 11.90
CA VAL A 30 0.79 7.20 13.00
C VAL A 30 2.09 7.75 12.41
N THR A 31 2.42 8.99 12.73
CA THR A 31 3.64 9.65 12.26
C THR A 31 4.60 9.89 13.42
N GLU A 32 5.80 9.34 13.32
CA GLU A 32 6.88 9.49 14.31
C GLU A 32 8.08 10.15 13.66
N VAL A 33 8.57 11.26 14.22
CA VAL A 33 9.74 11.98 13.71
C VAL A 33 10.93 11.71 14.61
N ASP A 34 12.03 11.23 14.04
CA ASP A 34 13.30 11.12 14.76
C ASP A 34 13.95 12.51 14.85
N ASP A 35 13.98 13.08 16.06
CA ASP A 35 14.57 14.40 16.33
C ASP A 35 16.06 14.51 15.96
N LYS A 36 16.81 13.40 15.86
CA LYS A 36 18.23 13.41 15.48
C LYS A 36 18.42 13.52 13.98
N THR A 37 17.63 12.78 13.22
CA THR A 37 17.78 12.70 11.75
C THR A 37 16.86 13.69 11.02
N GLY A 38 15.69 13.98 11.60
CA GLY A 38 14.60 14.72 10.99
C GLY A 38 13.78 13.89 10.00
N TYR A 39 13.94 12.56 10.01
CA TYR A 39 13.15 11.65 9.18
C TYR A 39 11.86 11.25 9.90
N ALA A 40 10.79 11.14 9.14
CA ALA A 40 9.49 10.72 9.64
C ALA A 40 9.19 9.28 9.23
N THR A 41 8.75 8.45 10.16
CA THR A 41 8.13 7.16 9.88
C THR A 41 6.61 7.35 9.90
N VAL A 42 5.97 7.10 8.77
CA VAL A 42 4.52 7.15 8.58
C VAL A 42 4.02 5.72 8.53
N THR A 43 3.21 5.34 9.51
CA THR A 43 2.71 3.98 9.68
C THR A 43 1.21 3.93 9.39
N LEU A 44 0.81 3.15 8.39
CA LEU A 44 -0.59 2.82 8.10
C LEU A 44 -1.12 1.91 9.22
N ASN A 45 -2.25 2.29 9.82
CA ASN A 45 -2.78 1.65 11.03
C ASN A 45 -4.31 1.58 11.03
N ARG A 46 -4.88 0.89 10.05
CA ARG A 46 -6.30 0.60 9.92
C ARG A 46 -6.53 -0.91 9.78
N PRO A 47 -6.71 -1.64 10.89
CA PRO A 47 -7.03 -3.06 10.85
C PRO A 47 -8.32 -3.36 10.04
N PRO A 48 -8.45 -4.56 9.47
CA PRO A 48 -7.46 -5.65 9.48
C PRO A 48 -6.36 -5.50 8.41
N VAL A 49 -6.61 -4.76 7.32
CA VAL A 49 -5.82 -4.85 6.08
C VAL A 49 -5.36 -3.50 5.51
N ASN A 50 -5.48 -2.41 6.27
CA ASN A 50 -5.16 -1.05 5.83
C ASN A 50 -5.80 -0.69 4.48
N SER A 51 -7.09 -1.01 4.29
CA SER A 51 -7.79 -0.59 3.08
C SER A 51 -7.85 0.94 2.99
N LEU A 52 -7.73 1.44 1.76
CA LEU A 52 -7.76 2.86 1.42
C LEU A 52 -9.21 3.33 1.37
N SER A 53 -9.86 3.35 2.54
CA SER A 53 -11.12 4.06 2.71
C SER A 53 -10.89 5.58 2.65
N ILE A 54 -11.95 6.35 2.50
CA ILE A 54 -11.87 7.82 2.50
C ILE A 54 -11.14 8.36 3.72
N ASP A 55 -11.49 7.92 4.93
CA ASP A 55 -10.82 8.37 6.15
C ASP A 55 -9.32 8.05 6.16
N MET A 56 -8.94 6.89 5.60
CA MET A 56 -7.54 6.48 5.49
C MET A 56 -6.79 7.37 4.50
N MET A 57 -7.37 7.64 3.32
CA MET A 57 -6.76 8.51 2.31
C MET A 57 -6.64 9.95 2.82
N MET A 58 -7.66 10.48 3.49
CA MET A 58 -7.59 11.78 4.15
C MET A 58 -6.51 11.83 5.23
N ALA A 59 -6.38 10.78 6.06
CA ALA A 59 -5.33 10.70 7.07
C ALA A 59 -3.92 10.68 6.44
N ILE A 60 -3.74 9.98 5.31
CA ILE A 60 -2.49 9.99 4.54
C ILE A 60 -2.20 11.40 3.99
N LEU A 61 -3.20 12.06 3.39
CA LEU A 61 -3.05 13.41 2.84
C LEU A 61 -2.63 14.42 3.92
N ASN A 62 -3.29 14.37 5.08
CA ASN A 62 -2.95 15.22 6.23
C ASN A 62 -1.53 14.96 6.73
N ALA A 63 -1.12 13.68 6.83
CA ALA A 63 0.25 13.34 7.22
C ALA A 63 1.28 13.90 6.22
N LEU A 64 1.00 13.83 4.91
CA LEU A 64 1.88 14.39 3.88
C LEU A 64 1.95 15.92 3.95
N ASP A 65 0.82 16.61 4.19
CA ASP A 65 0.79 18.05 4.43
C ASP A 65 1.63 18.46 5.63
N ASP A 66 1.44 17.77 6.75
CA ASP A 66 2.17 18.06 7.98
C ASP A 66 3.67 17.89 7.77
N LEU A 67 4.10 16.83 7.08
CA LEU A 67 5.52 16.62 6.77
C LEU A 67 6.09 17.71 5.84
N GLN A 68 5.31 18.16 4.86
CA GLN A 68 5.72 19.25 3.97
C GLN A 68 5.83 20.58 4.73
N ASN A 69 4.81 20.92 5.52
CA ASN A 69 4.73 22.17 6.29
C ASN A 69 5.83 22.24 7.36
N ASN A 70 6.15 21.11 8.00
CA ASN A 70 7.24 21.00 8.97
C ASN A 70 8.62 20.81 8.35
N LYS A 71 8.73 20.85 7.01
CA LYS A 71 9.99 20.69 6.25
C LYS A 71 10.76 19.42 6.64
N SER A 72 10.03 18.31 6.75
CA SER A 72 10.62 16.99 7.05
C SER A 72 11.76 16.68 6.09
N ARG A 73 12.83 16.06 6.60
CA ARG A 73 14.03 15.76 5.81
C ARG A 73 13.87 14.51 4.94
N GLY A 74 12.83 13.72 5.19
CA GLY A 74 12.52 12.50 4.47
C GLY A 74 11.41 11.71 5.18
N MET A 75 10.81 10.79 4.45
CA MET A 75 9.70 9.97 4.93
C MET A 75 9.95 8.49 4.66
N ILE A 76 9.59 7.64 5.62
CA ILE A 76 9.54 6.19 5.49
C ILE A 76 8.07 5.76 5.68
N LEU A 77 7.47 5.15 4.67
CA LEU A 77 6.11 4.60 4.72
C LEU A 77 6.16 3.12 5.12
N THR A 78 5.34 2.71 6.09
CA THR A 78 5.26 1.30 6.52
C THR A 78 3.87 0.96 7.06
N SER A 79 3.63 -0.29 7.45
CA SER A 79 2.36 -0.77 8.00
C SER A 79 2.50 -1.24 9.45
N SER A 80 1.48 -1.01 10.27
CA SER A 80 1.38 -1.59 11.61
C SER A 80 1.00 -3.09 11.58
N SER A 81 0.36 -3.55 10.50
CA SER A 81 0.03 -4.96 10.31
C SER A 81 1.27 -5.78 9.97
N LYS A 82 1.30 -7.02 10.45
CA LYS A 82 2.41 -7.97 10.22
C LYS A 82 2.30 -8.71 8.89
N THR A 83 1.12 -8.69 8.25
CA THR A 83 0.82 -9.51 7.07
C THR A 83 0.42 -8.67 5.86
N VAL A 84 -0.13 -7.47 6.07
CA VAL A 84 -0.63 -6.62 4.99
C VAL A 84 -0.02 -5.23 5.10
N PHE A 85 0.61 -4.78 4.01
CA PHE A 85 1.04 -3.39 3.90
C PHE A 85 -0.19 -2.50 3.70
N SER A 86 -0.93 -2.75 2.62
CA SER A 86 -2.28 -2.23 2.36
C SER A 86 -2.95 -3.09 1.30
N ALA A 87 -4.22 -3.44 1.51
CA ALA A 87 -5.03 -4.18 0.53
C ALA A 87 -5.52 -3.33 -0.66
N GLY A 88 -5.19 -2.03 -0.69
CA GLY A 88 -5.68 -1.10 -1.72
C GLY A 88 -7.07 -0.56 -1.39
N LEU A 89 -7.83 -0.15 -2.42
CA LEU A 89 -9.16 0.45 -2.24
C LEU A 89 -10.08 -0.47 -1.43
N ASP A 90 -10.92 0.15 -0.60
CA ASP A 90 -11.90 -0.59 0.19
C ASP A 90 -12.98 -1.18 -0.73
N ILE A 91 -13.12 -2.51 -0.75
CA ILE A 91 -14.07 -3.18 -1.64
C ILE A 91 -15.52 -2.78 -1.35
N ASN A 92 -15.81 -2.36 -0.12
CA ASN A 92 -17.15 -1.87 0.26
C ASN A 92 -17.50 -0.55 -0.41
N ASP A 93 -16.49 0.28 -0.73
CA ASP A 93 -16.70 1.50 -1.52
C ASP A 93 -16.91 1.18 -3.01
N LEU A 94 -16.56 -0.03 -3.48
CA LEU A 94 -16.66 -0.45 -4.89
C LEU A 94 -17.87 -1.33 -5.22
N TYR A 95 -18.41 -2.06 -4.24
CA TYR A 95 -19.56 -2.96 -4.42
C TYR A 95 -20.89 -2.28 -4.11
N LYS A 96 -21.85 -2.37 -5.04
CA LYS A 96 -23.14 -1.65 -5.02
C LYS A 96 -22.97 -0.17 -4.64
N PRO A 97 -22.09 0.55 -5.34
CA PRO A 97 -21.68 1.86 -4.87
C PRO A 97 -22.73 2.93 -5.16
N ASN A 98 -22.74 3.95 -4.33
CA ASN A 98 -23.30 5.26 -4.71
C ASN A 98 -22.28 5.96 -5.64
N GLN A 99 -22.76 6.58 -6.74
CA GLN A 99 -21.85 7.16 -7.74
C GLN A 99 -21.12 8.40 -7.22
N GLU A 100 -21.76 9.24 -6.43
CA GLU A 100 -21.12 10.40 -5.80
C GLU A 100 -19.99 9.95 -4.86
N ARG A 101 -20.22 8.86 -4.12
CA ARG A 101 -19.21 8.22 -3.27
C ARG A 101 -18.03 7.70 -4.08
N LEU A 102 -18.25 7.06 -5.23
CA LEU A 102 -17.15 6.63 -6.11
C LEU A 102 -16.31 7.82 -6.60
N ARG A 103 -16.97 8.91 -6.98
CA ARG A 103 -16.27 10.14 -7.40
C ARG A 103 -15.38 10.67 -6.28
N GLU A 104 -15.88 10.69 -5.05
CA GLU A 104 -15.14 11.11 -3.87
C GLU A 104 -13.92 10.20 -3.61
N VAL A 105 -14.13 8.87 -3.60
CA VAL A 105 -13.07 7.87 -3.40
C VAL A 105 -11.97 8.04 -4.45
N TRP A 106 -12.35 8.15 -5.71
CA TRP A 106 -11.38 8.24 -6.80
C TRP A 106 -10.63 9.58 -6.80
N SER A 107 -11.32 10.68 -6.54
CA SER A 107 -10.70 11.99 -6.39
C SER A 107 -9.65 11.98 -5.28
N LEU A 108 -9.96 11.38 -4.13
CA LEU A 108 -9.02 11.27 -3.01
C LEU A 108 -7.83 10.37 -3.35
N LEU A 109 -8.04 9.29 -4.11
CA LEU A 109 -6.93 8.43 -4.54
C LEU A 109 -5.98 9.18 -5.49
N GLN A 110 -6.54 9.97 -6.43
CA GLN A 110 -5.76 10.86 -7.29
C GLN A 110 -4.96 11.88 -6.46
N ASP A 111 -5.56 12.47 -5.42
CA ASP A 111 -4.88 13.41 -4.53
C ASP A 111 -3.73 12.74 -3.77
N VAL A 112 -3.95 11.54 -3.22
CA VAL A 112 -2.92 10.75 -2.54
C VAL A 112 -1.77 10.45 -3.49
N TRP A 113 -2.08 10.04 -4.73
CA TRP A 113 -1.06 9.76 -5.74
C TRP A 113 -0.26 11.01 -6.09
N LEU A 114 -0.92 12.12 -6.45
CA LEU A 114 -0.25 13.38 -6.81
C LEU A 114 0.68 13.87 -5.70
N LYS A 115 0.19 13.80 -4.46
CA LYS A 115 0.91 14.32 -3.30
C LYS A 115 2.11 13.46 -2.93
N LEU A 116 1.95 12.14 -2.91
CA LEU A 116 3.04 11.22 -2.57
C LEU A 116 4.06 11.12 -3.70
N TYR A 117 3.61 10.99 -4.95
CA TYR A 117 4.45 10.93 -6.13
C TYR A 117 5.22 12.24 -6.34
N GLY A 118 4.58 13.38 -6.10
CA GLY A 118 5.16 14.72 -6.17
C GLY A 118 5.88 15.19 -4.90
N ALA A 119 5.97 14.40 -3.83
CA ALA A 119 6.47 14.87 -2.54
C ALA A 119 7.87 15.54 -2.66
N PRO A 120 8.08 16.76 -2.11
CA PRO A 120 9.31 17.54 -2.27
C PRO A 120 10.47 17.05 -1.38
N PHE A 121 10.22 16.07 -0.52
CA PHE A 121 11.22 15.39 0.33
C PHE A 121 11.45 13.94 -0.12
N PRO A 122 12.60 13.32 0.23
CA PRO A 122 12.88 11.94 -0.13
C PRO A 122 11.88 10.98 0.53
N THR A 123 11.37 10.00 -0.24
CA THR A 123 10.37 9.03 0.25
C THR A 123 10.87 7.60 0.07
N ALA A 124 10.77 6.79 1.12
CA ALA A 124 11.07 5.36 1.11
C ALA A 124 9.84 4.56 1.57
N ALA A 125 9.67 3.34 1.08
CA ALA A 125 8.66 2.39 1.54
C ALA A 125 9.33 1.15 2.14
N VAL A 126 8.92 0.78 3.36
CA VAL A 126 9.26 -0.49 4.01
C VAL A 126 8.02 -1.40 3.94
N ILE A 127 8.05 -2.31 2.98
CA ILE A 127 6.94 -3.18 2.58
C ILE A 127 6.98 -4.44 3.45
N ASN A 128 6.35 -4.35 4.62
CA ASN A 128 6.34 -5.41 5.63
C ASN A 128 5.08 -6.31 5.59
N GLY A 129 4.43 -6.40 4.44
CA GLY A 129 3.21 -7.18 4.20
C GLY A 129 2.79 -7.14 2.73
N HIS A 130 1.73 -7.86 2.38
CA HIS A 130 1.17 -7.85 1.02
C HIS A 130 0.74 -6.44 0.58
N ALA A 131 1.01 -6.10 -0.68
CA ALA A 131 0.75 -4.78 -1.27
C ALA A 131 0.12 -4.88 -2.68
N PRO A 132 -1.13 -5.40 -2.82
CA PRO A 132 -1.85 -5.38 -4.09
C PRO A 132 -2.40 -3.98 -4.43
N ALA A 133 -2.58 -3.70 -5.73
CA ALA A 133 -3.28 -2.53 -6.27
C ALA A 133 -2.90 -1.20 -5.57
N GLY A 134 -3.80 -0.64 -4.76
CA GLY A 134 -3.55 0.61 -4.01
C GLY A 134 -2.40 0.52 -3.01
N GLY A 135 -2.10 -0.67 -2.47
CA GLY A 135 -0.88 -0.90 -1.69
C GLY A 135 0.37 -0.75 -2.55
N CYS A 136 0.38 -1.35 -3.74
CA CYS A 136 1.47 -1.18 -4.71
C CYS A 136 1.60 0.28 -5.14
N LEU A 137 0.49 0.98 -5.41
CA LEU A 137 0.44 2.42 -5.72
C LEU A 137 1.23 3.24 -4.69
N LEU A 138 0.94 3.06 -3.40
CA LEU A 138 1.64 3.80 -2.34
C LEU A 138 3.14 3.56 -2.38
N THR A 139 3.58 2.32 -2.63
CA THR A 139 4.99 1.95 -2.64
C THR A 139 5.75 2.46 -3.86
N ILE A 140 5.17 2.37 -5.07
CA ILE A 140 5.81 2.85 -6.31
C ILE A 140 5.81 4.37 -6.41
N CYS A 141 4.97 5.05 -5.61
CA CYS A 141 5.07 6.48 -5.44
C CYS A 141 6.33 6.90 -4.63
N CYS A 142 6.88 6.01 -3.80
CA CYS A 142 8.14 6.27 -3.10
C CYS A 142 9.34 6.21 -4.05
N GLU A 143 10.46 6.83 -3.68
CA GLU A 143 11.70 6.81 -4.46
C GLU A 143 12.50 5.52 -4.22
N TYR A 144 12.35 4.91 -3.06
CA TYR A 144 13.02 3.67 -2.66
C TYR A 144 12.05 2.70 -2.00
N ARG A 145 12.20 1.41 -2.27
CA ARG A 145 11.33 0.33 -1.80
C ARG A 145 12.19 -0.81 -1.28
N VAL A 146 12.03 -1.12 0.00
CA VAL A 146 12.60 -2.31 0.63
C VAL A 146 11.48 -3.22 1.10
N MET A 147 11.58 -4.51 0.81
CA MET A 147 10.48 -5.47 1.04
C MET A 147 10.93 -6.62 1.96
N CYS A 148 10.08 -7.00 2.90
CA CYS A 148 10.27 -8.20 3.71
C CYS A 148 10.00 -9.48 2.89
N PRO A 149 10.57 -10.64 3.26
CA PRO A 149 10.33 -11.90 2.56
C PRO A 149 8.89 -12.40 2.70
N ASN A 150 8.50 -13.30 1.80
CA ASN A 150 7.23 -14.04 1.83
C ASN A 150 5.97 -13.18 1.67
N PHE A 151 6.08 -12.04 0.97
CA PHE A 151 4.92 -11.22 0.60
C PHE A 151 4.83 -11.07 -0.91
N THR A 152 3.70 -10.51 -1.34
CA THR A 152 3.44 -10.23 -2.76
C THR A 152 3.12 -8.76 -2.98
N ILE A 153 3.52 -8.24 -4.15
CA ILE A 153 3.29 -6.86 -4.59
C ILE A 153 2.94 -6.86 -6.08
N GLY A 154 2.01 -6.01 -6.50
CA GLY A 154 1.64 -5.89 -7.90
C GLY A 154 0.34 -5.13 -8.12
N LEU A 155 0.02 -4.95 -9.39
CA LEU A 155 -1.19 -4.28 -9.86
C LEU A 155 -2.08 -5.34 -10.50
N ASN A 156 -3.14 -5.72 -9.77
CA ASN A 156 -4.04 -6.83 -10.12
C ASN A 156 -5.46 -6.35 -10.49
N GLU A 157 -5.63 -5.10 -10.89
CA GLU A 157 -6.94 -4.49 -11.20
C GLU A 157 -7.71 -5.26 -12.28
N THR A 158 -7.01 -5.82 -13.28
CA THR A 158 -7.64 -6.60 -14.35
C THR A 158 -8.31 -7.88 -13.84
N GLN A 159 -7.86 -8.44 -12.71
CA GLN A 159 -8.52 -9.55 -12.03
C GLN A 159 -9.86 -9.12 -11.40
N LEU A 160 -10.05 -7.82 -11.12
CA LEU A 160 -11.31 -7.23 -10.68
C LEU A 160 -12.20 -6.77 -11.84
N GLY A 161 -11.72 -6.88 -13.08
CA GLY A 161 -12.46 -6.55 -14.30
C GLY A 161 -12.35 -5.09 -14.73
N PHE A 162 -11.42 -4.30 -14.19
CA PHE A 162 -11.15 -2.95 -14.66
C PHE A 162 -9.66 -2.68 -14.81
N MET A 163 -9.32 -1.66 -15.60
CA MET A 163 -7.92 -1.32 -15.86
C MET A 163 -7.31 -0.50 -14.72
N ALA A 164 -6.02 -0.70 -14.45
CA ALA A 164 -5.24 0.28 -13.71
C ALA A 164 -5.27 1.63 -14.48
N PRO A 165 -5.48 2.77 -13.81
CA PRO A 165 -5.56 4.05 -14.49
C PRO A 165 -4.22 4.50 -15.07
N THR A 166 -4.25 5.35 -16.09
CA THR A 166 -3.06 5.70 -16.89
C THR A 166 -1.91 6.26 -16.07
N TRP A 167 -2.21 7.08 -15.06
CA TRP A 167 -1.25 7.67 -14.12
C TRP A 167 -0.58 6.62 -13.20
N LEU A 168 -1.34 5.59 -12.79
CA LEU A 168 -0.78 4.47 -12.03
C LEU A 168 0.11 3.59 -12.92
N GLN A 169 -0.33 3.31 -14.15
CA GLN A 169 0.49 2.59 -15.11
C GLN A 169 1.78 3.34 -15.45
N ALA A 170 1.75 4.67 -15.51
CA ALA A 170 2.94 5.50 -15.74
C ALA A 170 3.95 5.31 -14.60
N SER A 171 3.49 5.40 -13.35
CA SER A 171 4.33 5.14 -12.17
C SER A 171 4.96 3.75 -12.20
N PHE A 172 4.18 2.74 -12.60
CA PHE A 172 4.66 1.36 -12.69
C PHE A 172 5.73 1.20 -13.78
N ARG A 173 5.52 1.78 -14.96
CA ARG A 173 6.50 1.79 -16.07
C ARG A 173 7.75 2.64 -15.80
N ASN A 174 7.66 3.60 -14.89
CA ASN A 174 8.83 4.35 -14.44
C ASN A 174 9.63 3.57 -13.39
N THR A 175 9.07 2.48 -12.86
CA THR A 175 9.72 1.61 -11.88
C THR A 175 10.32 0.37 -12.54
N ILE A 176 9.58 -0.27 -13.46
CA ILE A 176 10.00 -1.49 -14.16
C ILE A 176 9.96 -1.33 -15.68
N SER A 177 10.53 -2.29 -16.41
CA SER A 177 10.55 -2.22 -17.88
C SER A 177 9.14 -2.14 -18.49
N ARG A 178 9.02 -1.44 -19.63
CA ARG A 178 7.75 -1.32 -20.36
C ARG A 178 7.12 -2.68 -20.69
N ARG A 179 7.94 -3.65 -21.13
CA ARG A 179 7.47 -5.02 -21.40
C ARG A 179 6.87 -5.61 -20.14
N GLU A 180 7.64 -5.69 -19.07
CA GLU A 180 7.19 -6.35 -17.84
C GLU A 180 5.92 -5.70 -17.30
N ALA A 181 5.82 -4.37 -17.37
CA ALA A 181 4.61 -3.65 -17.02
C ALA A 181 3.40 -4.05 -17.87
N GLU A 182 3.55 -4.17 -19.19
CA GLU A 182 2.46 -4.57 -20.08
C GLU A 182 1.96 -5.98 -19.81
N GLU A 183 2.87 -6.95 -19.64
CA GLU A 183 2.51 -8.31 -19.25
C GLU A 183 1.81 -8.31 -17.90
N ALA A 184 2.40 -7.67 -16.89
CA ALA A 184 1.87 -7.66 -15.53
C ALA A 184 0.48 -7.03 -15.44
N LEU A 185 0.27 -5.87 -16.07
CA LEU A 185 -0.98 -5.13 -15.99
C LEU A 185 -2.10 -5.84 -16.75
N THR A 186 -1.80 -6.48 -17.88
CA THR A 186 -2.83 -7.17 -18.68
C THR A 186 -3.31 -8.46 -18.01
N VAL A 187 -2.43 -9.19 -17.33
CA VAL A 187 -2.80 -10.42 -16.60
C VAL A 187 -3.04 -10.21 -15.11
N GLY A 188 -2.79 -9.02 -14.57
CA GLY A 188 -2.93 -8.72 -13.15
C GLY A 188 -1.93 -9.47 -12.27
N LYS A 189 -0.67 -9.55 -12.70
CA LYS A 189 0.40 -10.34 -12.06
C LYS A 189 0.79 -9.76 -10.70
N MET A 190 0.85 -10.63 -9.70
CA MET A 190 1.46 -10.38 -8.41
C MET A 190 2.86 -10.99 -8.37
N TYR A 191 3.83 -10.22 -7.91
CA TYR A 191 5.23 -10.66 -7.77
C TYR A 191 5.48 -11.08 -6.33
N THR A 192 6.15 -12.22 -6.16
CA THR A 192 6.81 -12.56 -4.89
C THR A 192 7.95 -11.58 -4.59
N THR A 193 8.42 -11.54 -3.34
CA THR A 193 9.55 -10.69 -2.94
C THR A 193 10.77 -10.85 -3.86
N ASP A 194 11.14 -12.09 -4.21
CA ASP A 194 12.32 -12.39 -5.05
C ASP A 194 12.12 -11.95 -6.50
N GLU A 195 10.93 -12.19 -7.06
CA GLU A 195 10.62 -11.75 -8.42
C GLU A 195 10.57 -10.23 -8.51
N ALA A 196 9.98 -9.57 -7.50
CA ALA A 196 9.92 -8.11 -7.42
C ALA A 196 11.32 -7.49 -7.38
N LEU A 197 12.25 -8.08 -6.64
CA LEU A 197 13.65 -7.65 -6.62
C LEU A 197 14.30 -7.86 -8.00
N LYS A 198 14.10 -9.04 -8.61
CA LYS A 198 14.68 -9.40 -9.91
C LYS A 198 14.29 -8.44 -11.03
N ILE A 199 13.05 -7.95 -11.04
CA ILE A 199 12.56 -7.03 -12.08
C ILE A 199 12.76 -5.54 -11.74
N GLY A 200 13.30 -5.23 -10.56
CA GLY A 200 13.49 -3.85 -10.08
C GLY A 200 12.21 -3.18 -9.57
N LEU A 201 11.16 -3.95 -9.26
CA LEU A 201 9.95 -3.40 -8.62
C LEU A 201 10.24 -2.98 -7.17
N VAL A 202 11.13 -3.71 -6.50
CA VAL A 202 11.72 -3.32 -5.21
C VAL A 202 13.24 -3.22 -5.35
N ASP A 203 13.86 -2.35 -4.55
CA ASP A 203 15.30 -2.05 -4.66
C ASP A 203 16.14 -2.97 -3.77
N GLU A 204 15.59 -3.38 -2.62
CA GLU A 204 16.25 -4.28 -1.65
C GLU A 204 15.25 -5.21 -0.96
N VAL A 205 15.77 -6.30 -0.40
CA VAL A 205 15.03 -7.21 0.48
C VAL A 205 15.59 -7.08 1.89
N ALA A 206 14.69 -6.95 2.87
CA ALA A 206 15.02 -6.88 4.29
C ALA A 206 14.72 -8.21 4.97
N GLU A 207 15.53 -8.61 5.96
CA GLU A 207 15.23 -9.79 6.79
C GLU A 207 13.89 -9.66 7.53
N ASN A 208 13.58 -8.45 8.00
CA ASN A 208 12.37 -8.12 8.73
C ASN A 208 12.13 -6.59 8.70
N LYS A 209 11.01 -6.14 9.28
CA LYS A 209 10.64 -4.71 9.29
C LYS A 209 11.69 -3.81 9.94
N GLU A 210 12.33 -4.24 11.02
CA GLU A 210 13.35 -3.44 11.71
C GLU A 210 14.56 -3.20 10.80
N LYS A 211 15.06 -4.25 10.14
CA LYS A 211 16.12 -4.12 9.14
C LYS A 211 15.70 -3.30 7.92
N GLY A 212 14.45 -3.41 7.49
CA GLY A 212 13.90 -2.55 6.44
C GLY A 212 13.92 -1.07 6.82
N LEU A 213 13.58 -0.72 8.07
CA LEU A 213 13.66 0.65 8.57
C LEU A 213 15.11 1.18 8.61
N GLU A 214 16.07 0.33 8.98
CA GLU A 214 17.51 0.67 8.90
C GLU A 214 17.93 0.94 7.45
N GLN A 215 17.59 0.07 6.50
CA GLN A 215 17.89 0.23 5.06
C GLN A 215 17.25 1.49 4.47
N ALA A 216 15.98 1.74 4.77
CA ALA A 216 15.29 2.96 4.35
C ALA A 216 15.97 4.21 4.92
N THR A 217 16.38 4.19 6.19
CA THR A 217 17.15 5.28 6.80
C THR A 217 18.49 5.50 6.10
N ASN A 218 19.19 4.42 5.73
CA ASN A 218 20.44 4.50 4.97
C ASN A 218 20.23 5.11 3.57
N PHE A 219 19.14 4.76 2.88
CA PHE A 219 18.76 5.42 1.63
C PHE A 219 18.55 6.92 1.84
N LEU A 220 17.76 7.33 2.85
CA LEU A 220 17.52 8.75 3.16
C LEU A 220 18.81 9.50 3.51
N ASN A 221 19.77 8.83 4.18
CA ASN A 221 21.05 9.40 4.54
C ASN A 221 21.89 9.83 3.33
N ARG A 222 21.69 9.23 2.15
CA ARG A 222 22.38 9.62 0.90
C ARG A 222 22.12 11.07 0.52
N PHE A 223 21.00 11.64 0.93
CA PHE A 223 20.62 13.02 0.61
C PHE A 223 21.08 14.05 1.64
N ARG A 224 21.76 13.66 2.74
CA ARG A 224 22.13 14.59 3.83
C ARG A 224 22.99 15.77 3.39
N LYS A 225 23.83 15.58 2.38
CA LYS A 225 24.73 16.61 1.82
C LYS A 225 24.24 17.17 0.49
N ILE A 226 23.05 16.75 0.04
CA ILE A 226 22.46 17.21 -1.22
C ILE A 226 21.53 18.38 -0.93
N SER A 227 21.55 19.40 -1.79
CA SER A 227 20.61 20.54 -1.69
C SER A 227 19.16 20.04 -1.75
N PRO A 228 18.32 20.30 -0.71
CA PRO A 228 16.93 19.88 -0.71
C PRO A 228 16.15 20.44 -1.91
N MET A 229 16.43 21.71 -2.26
CA MET A 229 15.81 22.38 -3.41
C MET A 229 16.19 21.70 -4.73
N ALA A 230 17.49 21.47 -4.97
CA ALA A 230 17.94 20.86 -6.23
C ALA A 230 17.41 19.43 -6.40
N ARG A 231 17.38 18.64 -5.31
CA ARG A 231 16.81 17.30 -5.31
C ARG A 231 15.31 17.31 -5.59
N ALA A 232 14.56 18.20 -4.93
CA ALA A 232 13.13 18.34 -5.14
C ALA A 232 12.82 18.71 -6.60
N MET A 233 13.53 19.69 -7.17
CA MET A 233 13.37 20.08 -8.58
C MET A 233 13.72 18.93 -9.54
N THR A 234 14.76 18.15 -9.23
CA THR A 234 15.13 16.98 -10.06
C THR A 234 14.03 15.93 -10.06
N LYS A 235 13.50 15.56 -8.88
CA LYS A 235 12.38 14.63 -8.76
C LYS A 235 11.14 15.13 -9.48
N GLN A 236 10.81 16.42 -9.29
CA GLN A 236 9.68 17.07 -9.95
C GLN A 236 9.83 17.04 -11.47
N ALA A 237 11.00 17.38 -12.01
CA ALA A 237 11.24 17.35 -13.46
C ALA A 237 11.10 15.94 -14.06
N LEU A 238 11.51 14.90 -13.34
CA LEU A 238 11.38 13.51 -13.79
C LEU A 238 9.92 13.01 -13.78
N ARG A 239 9.09 13.53 -12.88
CA ARG A 239 7.71 13.06 -12.63
C ARG A 239 6.63 14.00 -13.19
N SER A 240 7.01 15.21 -13.62
CA SER A 240 6.07 16.28 -13.98
C SER A 240 5.14 15.90 -15.12
N LYS A 241 5.63 15.16 -16.11
CA LYS A 241 4.79 14.73 -17.24
C LYS A 241 3.56 13.95 -16.76
N ASP A 242 3.76 12.96 -15.90
CA ASP A 242 2.67 12.12 -15.41
C ASP A 242 1.74 12.89 -14.47
N ILE A 243 2.31 13.80 -13.66
CA ILE A 243 1.55 14.68 -12.76
C ILE A 243 0.61 15.58 -13.56
N VAL A 244 1.15 16.31 -14.54
CA VAL A 244 0.39 17.24 -15.39
C VAL A 244 -0.67 16.47 -16.21
N GLU A 245 -0.32 15.28 -16.74
CA GLU A 245 -1.28 14.46 -17.48
C GLU A 245 -2.51 14.11 -16.62
N LEU A 246 -2.32 13.76 -15.35
CA LEU A 246 -3.45 13.54 -14.44
C LEU A 246 -4.19 14.85 -14.13
N GLU A 247 -3.47 15.92 -13.77
CA GLU A 247 -4.08 17.21 -13.43
C GLU A 247 -4.97 17.75 -14.55
N ASP A 248 -4.56 17.62 -15.80
CA ASP A 248 -5.32 18.07 -16.98
C ASP A 248 -6.55 17.20 -17.28
N ASN A 249 -6.58 15.94 -16.82
CA ASN A 249 -7.61 14.95 -17.19
C ASN A 249 -8.38 14.39 -15.98
N ARG A 250 -8.29 15.03 -14.79
CA ARG A 250 -8.85 14.49 -13.54
C ARG A 250 -10.32 14.10 -13.65
N SER A 251 -11.14 15.00 -14.19
CA SER A 251 -12.58 14.81 -14.30
C SER A 251 -12.92 13.65 -15.25
N GLN A 252 -12.23 13.57 -16.39
CA GLN A 252 -12.41 12.49 -17.36
C GLN A 252 -11.99 11.14 -16.78
N ASP A 253 -10.88 11.10 -16.03
CA ASP A 253 -10.40 9.90 -15.34
C ASP A 253 -11.40 9.45 -14.26
N ILE A 254 -11.97 10.39 -13.48
CA ILE A 254 -13.04 10.10 -12.52
C ILE A 254 -14.27 9.52 -13.21
N ASP A 255 -14.74 10.15 -14.29
CA ASP A 255 -15.93 9.67 -15.00
C ASP A 255 -15.71 8.29 -15.62
N LEU A 256 -14.53 8.03 -16.18
CA LEU A 256 -14.15 6.70 -16.70
C LEU A 256 -14.16 5.66 -15.58
N PHE A 257 -13.58 5.96 -14.42
CA PHE A 257 -13.58 5.07 -13.27
C PHE A 257 -15.01 4.74 -12.82
N VAL A 258 -15.86 5.75 -12.63
CA VAL A 258 -17.26 5.56 -12.22
C VAL A 258 -18.01 4.69 -13.24
N GLN A 259 -17.89 5.00 -14.53
CA GLN A 259 -18.55 4.24 -15.61
C GLN A 259 -18.09 2.78 -15.67
N THR A 260 -16.83 2.53 -15.33
CA THR A 260 -16.25 1.17 -15.35
C THR A 260 -16.70 0.37 -14.14
N VAL A 261 -16.64 0.96 -12.94
CA VAL A 261 -17.02 0.25 -11.69
C VAL A 261 -18.48 -0.17 -11.70
N ILE A 262 -19.39 0.63 -12.26
CA ILE A 262 -20.82 0.29 -12.32
C ILE A 262 -21.15 -0.82 -13.34
N GLN A 263 -20.20 -1.28 -14.16
CA GLN A 263 -20.47 -2.32 -15.14
C GLN A 263 -20.86 -3.65 -14.47
N PRO A 264 -21.83 -4.40 -15.03
CA PRO A 264 -22.34 -5.62 -14.40
C PRO A 264 -21.26 -6.68 -14.12
N ASN A 265 -20.28 -6.84 -15.01
CA ASN A 265 -19.17 -7.78 -14.83
C ASN A 265 -18.25 -7.37 -13.66
N VAL A 266 -17.94 -6.08 -13.53
CA VAL A 266 -17.13 -5.56 -12.42
C VAL A 266 -17.87 -5.71 -11.10
N GLN A 267 -19.16 -5.39 -11.06
CA GLN A 267 -19.99 -5.57 -9.86
C GLN A 267 -20.14 -7.04 -9.45
N LYS A 268 -20.21 -7.97 -10.42
CA LYS A 268 -20.21 -9.40 -10.15
C LYS A 268 -18.89 -9.83 -9.49
N THR A 269 -17.75 -9.38 -10.01
CA THR A 269 -16.45 -9.69 -9.39
C THR A 269 -16.32 -9.06 -8.01
N ALA A 270 -16.72 -7.80 -7.83
CA ALA A 270 -16.72 -7.14 -6.52
C ALA A 270 -17.59 -7.89 -5.50
N GLN A 271 -18.75 -8.42 -5.90
CA GLN A 271 -19.59 -9.27 -5.06
C GLN A 271 -18.86 -10.52 -4.58
N LEU A 272 -18.14 -11.20 -5.48
CA LEU A 272 -17.37 -12.41 -5.14
C LEU A 272 -16.29 -12.10 -4.10
N VAL A 273 -15.58 -10.98 -4.28
CA VAL A 273 -14.58 -10.51 -3.32
C VAL A 273 -15.22 -10.23 -1.97
N VAL A 274 -16.33 -9.49 -1.92
CA VAL A 274 -17.05 -9.22 -0.67
C VAL A 274 -17.47 -10.52 0.02
N LEU A 275 -18.00 -11.49 -0.71
CA LEU A 275 -18.41 -12.78 -0.15
C LEU A 275 -17.25 -13.60 0.43
N LEU A 276 -16.07 -13.51 -0.18
CA LEU A 276 -14.86 -14.21 0.29
C LEU A 276 -14.27 -13.57 1.56
N PHE A 277 -14.30 -12.24 1.67
CA PHE A 277 -13.73 -11.52 2.81
C PHE A 277 -14.72 -11.25 3.95
N TYR A 278 -16.03 -11.28 3.67
CA TYR A 278 -17.10 -11.08 4.65
C TYR A 278 -18.11 -12.23 4.54
N PRO A 279 -17.73 -13.45 4.92
CA PRO A 279 -18.65 -14.58 4.89
C PRO A 279 -19.84 -14.28 5.81
N VAL A 280 -21.04 -14.23 5.22
CA VAL A 280 -22.29 -14.21 5.98
C VAL A 280 -22.41 -15.56 6.69
N GLU A 281 -22.75 -15.56 7.99
CA GLU A 281 -22.86 -16.76 8.85
C GLU A 281 -23.76 -17.89 8.31
N THR A 282 -24.50 -17.67 7.21
CA THR A 282 -25.48 -18.60 6.64
C THR A 282 -25.13 -19.20 5.27
N ALA A 283 -23.95 -18.94 4.70
CA ALA A 283 -23.60 -19.40 3.35
C ALA A 283 -22.53 -20.53 3.18
N PRO A 284 -22.34 -21.53 4.07
CA PRO A 284 -21.24 -22.49 3.88
C PRO A 284 -21.41 -23.44 2.68
N LEU A 285 -22.63 -23.75 2.24
CA LEU A 285 -22.88 -24.88 1.32
C LEU A 285 -23.08 -24.53 -0.15
N MET A 286 -23.32 -23.26 -0.50
CA MET A 286 -23.64 -22.87 -1.88
C MET A 286 -22.42 -22.33 -2.66
N MET A 287 -21.30 -22.06 -1.99
CA MET A 287 -20.10 -21.51 -2.62
C MET A 287 -19.27 -22.53 -3.41
N LEU A 288 -19.42 -23.84 -3.16
CA LEU A 288 -18.54 -24.85 -3.75
C LEU A 288 -18.97 -25.34 -5.15
N THR A 289 -20.15 -24.95 -5.64
CA THR A 289 -20.71 -25.47 -6.90
C THR A 289 -20.68 -24.49 -8.08
N LEU A 290 -20.13 -23.28 -7.90
CA LEU A 290 -20.22 -22.19 -8.90
C LEU A 290 -18.88 -21.70 -9.47
N PHE A 291 -17.74 -22.28 -9.09
CA PHE A 291 -16.43 -21.71 -9.46
C PHE A 291 -15.44 -22.72 -10.06
N PRO A 292 -14.67 -22.32 -11.09
CA PRO A 292 -13.44 -22.97 -11.47
C PRO A 292 -12.43 -22.91 -10.31
N VAL A 293 -11.75 -24.03 -10.06
CA VAL A 293 -10.84 -24.26 -8.91
C VAL A 293 -9.72 -23.21 -8.80
N GLU A 294 -9.32 -22.60 -9.92
CA GLU A 294 -8.21 -21.64 -9.99
C GLU A 294 -8.54 -20.26 -9.39
N THR A 295 -9.80 -19.82 -9.43
CA THR A 295 -10.20 -18.49 -8.90
C THR A 295 -10.35 -18.50 -7.37
N VAL A 296 -10.71 -19.64 -6.80
CA VAL A 296 -10.87 -19.82 -5.35
C VAL A 296 -9.51 -19.92 -4.67
N LEU A 297 -8.52 -20.57 -5.31
CA LEU A 297 -7.17 -20.73 -4.75
C LEU A 297 -6.46 -19.39 -4.53
N LEU A 298 -6.64 -18.42 -5.43
CA LEU A 298 -5.91 -17.16 -5.38
C LEU A 298 -6.37 -16.23 -4.24
N VAL A 299 -7.61 -16.37 -3.76
CA VAL A 299 -8.16 -15.56 -2.66
C VAL A 299 -7.94 -16.24 -1.31
N VAL A 300 -8.01 -17.57 -1.25
CA VAL A 300 -7.81 -18.34 0.00
C VAL A 300 -6.34 -18.31 0.46
N CYS A 301 -5.37 -18.23 -0.45
CA CYS A 301 -3.94 -18.11 -0.09
C CYS A 301 -3.56 -16.83 0.67
N TYR A 302 -4.44 -15.84 0.81
CA TYR A 302 -4.14 -14.58 1.49
C TYR A 302 -4.46 -14.56 2.99
N LEU A 303 -5.13 -15.59 3.55
CA LEU A 303 -5.68 -15.50 4.91
C LEU A 303 -5.27 -16.62 5.87
N GLU A 304 -4.73 -17.76 5.41
CA GLU A 304 -4.37 -18.88 6.31
C GLU A 304 -3.04 -19.56 5.95
N PRO A 305 -2.33 -20.16 6.93
CA PRO A 305 -1.11 -20.94 6.68
C PRO A 305 -1.41 -22.16 5.80
N VAL A 306 -0.42 -22.52 4.98
CA VAL A 306 -0.49 -23.58 3.93
C VAL A 306 -1.02 -24.93 4.45
N GLU A 307 -0.90 -25.22 5.75
CA GLU A 307 -1.39 -26.45 6.37
C GLU A 307 -2.92 -26.56 6.44
N THR A 308 -3.68 -25.46 6.55
CA THR A 308 -5.16 -25.54 6.56
C THR A 308 -5.76 -25.77 5.18
N VAL A 309 -5.08 -25.33 4.12
CA VAL A 309 -5.51 -25.54 2.72
C VAL A 309 -5.56 -27.03 2.37
N LEU A 310 -4.68 -27.84 2.97
CA LEU A 310 -4.64 -29.28 2.76
C LEU A 310 -5.77 -30.05 3.47
N ALA A 311 -6.38 -29.49 4.52
CA ALA A 311 -7.48 -30.13 5.24
C ALA A 311 -8.82 -30.15 4.45
N PHE A 312 -8.95 -29.33 3.41
CA PHE A 312 -10.07 -29.37 2.46
C PHE A 312 -9.87 -30.36 1.29
N SER A 313 -8.76 -31.11 1.29
CA SER A 313 -8.57 -32.24 0.37
C SER A 313 -9.42 -33.40 0.87
N PHE A 314 -10.62 -33.57 0.32
CA PHE A 314 -11.45 -34.75 0.56
C PHE A 314 -10.68 -36.04 0.20
N PRO A 315 -10.88 -37.15 0.93
CA PRO A 315 -10.27 -38.43 0.61
C PRO A 315 -10.83 -38.95 -0.71
N LEU A 316 -9.96 -39.07 -1.72
CA LEU A 316 -10.26 -39.78 -2.96
C LEU A 316 -10.37 -41.28 -2.65
N GLU A 317 -11.55 -41.75 -2.25
CA GLU A 317 -11.91 -43.16 -2.43
C GLU A 317 -12.16 -43.38 -3.93
N MET A 318 -11.12 -43.86 -4.61
CA MET A 318 -11.20 -44.41 -5.95
C MET A 318 -12.07 -45.67 -5.92
N THR A 319 -13.35 -45.55 -6.30
CA THR A 319 -14.17 -46.72 -6.63
C THR A 319 -13.75 -47.22 -8.01
N PRO A 320 -13.32 -48.49 -8.17
CA PRO A 320 -12.91 -48.99 -9.47
C PRO A 320 -14.13 -49.20 -10.37
N LEU A 321 -14.08 -48.65 -11.58
CA LEU A 321 -15.01 -48.99 -12.65
C LEU A 321 -14.98 -50.51 -12.89
N ARG A 322 -16.12 -51.17 -12.69
CA ARG A 322 -16.33 -52.55 -13.14
C ARG A 322 -16.75 -52.52 -14.61
N VAL A 323 -15.85 -53.10 -15.42
CA VAL A 323 -15.94 -53.68 -16.79
C VAL A 323 -16.64 -52.84 -17.85
#